data_AF-A0A7C7USH3-F1
#
_entry.id   AF-A0A7C7USH3-F1
#
_cell.length_a   1.000
_cell.length_b   1.000
_cell.length_c   1.000
_cell.angle_alpha   90.00
_cell.angle_beta   90.00
_cell.angle_gamma   90.00
#
_symmetry.space_group_name_H-M   'P 1'
#
loop_
_entity.id
_entity.type
_entity.pdbx_description
1 polymer ?
#
loop_
_entity_poly.entity_id
_entity_poly.type
_entity_poly.pdbx_seq_one_letter_code
_entity_poly.pdbx_strand_id
1 'polypeptide(L)'
;MLDLVKKGFLLGLGATMLTKERVEKLADDLVKRGKLTTEEAKKITKDFWEETKRDIESVQHKGKKEIERLFASFDIVTRAEFDMLEKRIKELEEALKSRDE
;
A
#
# COMPACT_ATOMS: atom_id res chain seq x y z
N MET A 1 -20.23 -14.90 -2.72
CA MET A 1 -21.24 -14.03 -3.36
C MET A 1 -20.95 -12.55 -3.14
N LEU A 2 -20.68 -12.10 -1.91
CA LEU A 2 -20.30 -10.70 -1.61
C LEU A 2 -19.12 -10.20 -2.46
N ASP A 3 -18.09 -11.02 -2.66
CA ASP A 3 -16.95 -10.67 -3.52
C ASP A 3 -17.31 -10.43 -4.98
N LEU A 4 -18.30 -11.14 -5.51
CA LEU A 4 -18.73 -10.97 -6.91
C LEU A 4 -19.52 -9.67 -7.07
N VAL A 5 -20.30 -9.30 -6.04
CA VAL A 5 -21.00 -8.02 -5.96
C VAL A 5 -19.99 -6.87 -5.79
N LYS A 6 -18.99 -7.02 -4.92
CA LYS A 6 -17.89 -6.05 -4.76
C LYS A 6 -17.12 -5.87 -6.07
N LYS A 7 -16.76 -6.96 -6.76
CA LYS A 7 -16.04 -6.91 -8.05
C LYS A 7 -16.89 -6.31 -9.16
N GLY A 8 -18.18 -6.67 -9.24
CA GLY A 8 -19.13 -6.05 -10.17
C GLY A 8 -19.35 -4.56 -9.89
N PHE A 9 -19.34 -4.16 -8.62
CA PHE A 9 -19.42 -2.76 -8.16
C PHE A 9 -18.19 -1.96 -8.56
N LEU A 10 -16.99 -2.51 -8.35
CA LEU A 10 -15.71 -1.90 -8.76
C LEU A 10 -15.63 -1.73 -10.29
N LEU A 11 -16.16 -2.68 -11.03
CA LEU A 11 -16.24 -2.62 -12.50
C LEU A 11 -17.28 -1.59 -12.98
N GLY A 12 -18.43 -1.48 -12.32
CA GLY A 12 -19.51 -0.57 -12.72
C GLY A 12 -19.24 0.91 -12.39
N LEU A 13 -18.51 1.20 -11.32
CA LEU A 13 -18.09 2.57 -10.98
C LEU A 13 -16.76 2.97 -11.63
N GLY A 14 -15.97 2.00 -12.08
CA GLY A 14 -14.59 2.21 -12.49
C GLY A 14 -13.67 2.37 -11.28
N ALA A 15 -12.51 1.70 -11.32
CA ALA A 15 -11.53 1.70 -10.23
C ALA A 15 -11.01 3.10 -9.88
N THR A 16 -11.10 4.07 -10.80
CA THR A 16 -10.64 5.45 -10.63
C THR A 16 -11.63 6.37 -9.91
N MET A 17 -12.93 6.03 -9.89
CA MET A 17 -13.96 6.82 -9.19
C MET A 17 -14.35 6.25 -7.83
N LEU A 18 -13.66 5.19 -7.38
CA LEU A 18 -13.93 4.56 -6.10
C LEU A 18 -13.44 5.46 -4.95
N THR A 19 -14.35 6.21 -4.33
CA THR A 19 -14.06 7.05 -3.16
C THR A 19 -14.95 6.69 -1.97
N LYS A 20 -14.54 7.14 -0.78
CA LYS A 20 -15.30 6.96 0.46
C LYS A 20 -16.74 7.44 0.34
N GLU A 21 -16.96 8.66 -0.14
CA GLU A 21 -18.31 9.17 -0.37
C GLU A 21 -19.13 8.33 -1.35
N ARG A 22 -18.52 7.70 -2.36
CA ARG A 22 -19.26 6.90 -3.37
C ARG A 22 -19.72 5.57 -2.81
N VAL A 23 -18.87 4.93 -2.00
CA VAL A 23 -19.21 3.67 -1.30
C VAL A 23 -20.30 3.92 -0.26
N GLU A 24 -20.19 5.00 0.52
CA GLU A 24 -21.20 5.38 1.51
C GLU A 24 -22.53 5.74 0.87
N LYS A 25 -22.55 6.55 -0.19
CA LYS A 25 -23.79 6.91 -0.92
C LYS A 25 -24.52 5.68 -1.47
N LEU A 26 -23.79 4.71 -1.99
CA LEU A 26 -24.42 3.50 -2.53
C LEU A 26 -24.97 2.60 -1.43
N ALA A 27 -24.26 2.48 -0.30
CA ALA A 27 -24.74 1.77 0.87
C ALA A 27 -26.06 2.41 1.37
N ASP A 28 -26.11 3.75 1.44
CA ASP A 28 -27.32 4.49 1.78
C ASP A 28 -28.46 4.27 0.78
N ASP A 29 -28.17 4.24 -0.53
CA ASP A 29 -29.17 3.99 -1.56
C ASP A 29 -29.75 2.56 -1.48
N LEU A 30 -28.94 1.58 -1.08
CA LEU A 30 -29.39 0.21 -0.83
C LEU A 30 -30.28 0.13 0.42
N VAL A 31 -30.00 0.94 1.45
CA VAL A 31 -30.88 1.10 2.62
C VAL A 31 -32.20 1.73 2.23
N LYS A 32 -32.18 2.82 1.47
CA LYS A 32 -33.40 3.51 0.98
C LYS A 32 -34.27 2.61 0.12
N ARG A 33 -33.67 1.70 -0.65
CA ARG A 33 -34.38 0.71 -1.48
C ARG A 33 -34.84 -0.52 -0.68
N GLY A 34 -34.64 -0.54 0.65
CA GLY A 34 -35.01 -1.65 1.52
C GLY A 34 -34.21 -2.93 1.29
N LYS A 35 -33.08 -2.86 0.58
CA LYS A 35 -32.22 -4.02 0.26
C LYS A 35 -31.22 -4.33 1.37
N LEU A 36 -30.93 -3.35 2.22
CA LEU A 36 -30.06 -3.48 3.39
C LEU A 36 -30.70 -2.74 4.55
N THR A 37 -30.45 -3.21 5.76
CA THR A 37 -30.68 -2.40 6.97
C THR A 37 -29.55 -1.39 7.16
N THR A 38 -29.83 -0.30 7.88
CA THR A 38 -28.82 0.72 8.22
C THR A 38 -27.58 0.13 8.90
N GLU A 39 -27.78 -0.90 9.73
CA GLU A 39 -26.69 -1.57 10.45
C GLU A 39 -25.86 -2.48 9.54
N GLU A 40 -26.49 -3.19 8.59
CA GLU A 40 -25.76 -3.95 7.58
C GLU A 40 -24.95 -3.05 6.65
N ALA A 41 -25.51 -1.91 6.26
CA ALA A 41 -24.82 -0.92 5.43
C ALA A 41 -23.57 -0.37 6.12
N LYS A 42 -23.68 0.06 7.39
CA LYS A 42 -22.53 0.51 8.20
C LYS A 42 -21.48 -0.57 8.38
N LYS A 43 -21.89 -1.82 8.57
CA LYS A 43 -20.97 -2.95 8.72
C LYS A 43 -20.20 -3.21 7.43
N ILE A 44 -20.89 -3.25 6.29
CA ILE A 44 -20.26 -3.49 4.99
C ILE A 44 -19.27 -2.39 4.63
N THR A 45 -19.62 -1.12 4.85
CA THR A 45 -18.70 -0.01 4.56
C THR A 45 -17.48 -0.04 5.47
N LYS A 46 -17.66 -0.34 6.76
CA LYS A 46 -16.56 -0.48 7.72
C LYS A 46 -15.63 -1.65 7.34
N ASP A 47 -16.18 -2.83 7.12
CA ASP A 47 -15.43 -4.03 6.75
C ASP A 47 -14.64 -3.81 5.45
N PHE A 48 -15.26 -3.12 4.47
CA PHE A 48 -14.62 -2.75 3.21
C PHE A 48 -13.41 -1.83 3.42
N TRP A 49 -13.50 -0.83 4.30
CA TRP A 49 -12.38 0.07 4.60
C TRP A 49 -11.26 -0.62 5.36
N GLU A 50 -11.59 -1.49 6.33
CA GLU A 50 -10.59 -2.25 7.08
C GLU A 50 -9.86 -3.29 6.22
N GLU A 51 -10.57 -3.93 5.28
CA GLU A 51 -9.98 -4.83 4.29
C GLU A 51 -9.09 -4.06 3.31
N THR A 52 -9.59 -2.96 2.75
CA THR A 52 -8.83 -2.11 1.82
C THR A 52 -7.55 -1.57 2.46
N LYS A 53 -7.60 -1.14 3.73
CA LYS A 53 -6.42 -0.64 4.45
C LYS A 53 -5.35 -1.74 4.57
N ARG A 54 -5.75 -2.95 4.95
CA ARG A 54 -4.84 -4.10 5.05
C ARG A 54 -4.24 -4.48 3.70
N ASP A 55 -5.04 -4.46 2.64
CA ASP A 55 -4.58 -4.75 1.29
C ASP A 55 -3.59 -3.71 0.79
N ILE A 56 -3.84 -2.41 1.02
CA ILE A 56 -2.91 -1.33 0.68
C ILE A 56 -1.58 -1.50 1.42
N GLU A 57 -1.60 -1.77 2.73
CA GLU A 57 -0.38 -2.01 3.51
C GLU A 57 0.41 -3.23 2.99
N SER A 58 -0.29 -4.32 2.64
CA SER A 58 0.33 -5.52 2.06
C SER A 58 0.94 -5.25 0.69
N VAL A 59 0.23 -4.52 -0.18
CA VAL A 59 0.68 -4.14 -1.51
C VAL A 59 1.85 -3.17 -1.44
N GLN A 60 1.84 -2.20 -0.52
CA GLN A 60 2.96 -1.29 -0.30
C GLN A 60 4.22 -2.05 0.14
N HIS A 61 4.08 -3.00 1.08
CA HIS A 61 5.22 -3.79 1.54
C HIS A 61 5.79 -4.70 0.46
N LYS A 62 4.92 -5.40 -0.29
CA LYS A 62 5.33 -6.26 -1.42
C LYS A 62 5.91 -5.44 -2.57
N GLY A 63 5.27 -4.33 -2.91
CA GLY A 63 5.71 -3.41 -3.96
C GLY A 63 7.07 -2.81 -3.67
N LYS A 64 7.34 -2.37 -2.43
CA LYS A 64 8.65 -1.84 -2.03
C LYS A 64 9.75 -2.90 -2.21
N LYS A 65 9.51 -4.14 -1.75
CA LYS A 65 10.46 -5.24 -1.94
C LYS A 65 10.70 -5.58 -3.41
N GLU A 66 9.67 -5.53 -4.23
CA GLU A 66 9.81 -5.83 -5.67
C GLU A 66 10.57 -4.72 -6.39
N ILE A 67 10.34 -3.45 -6.03
CA ILE A 67 11.10 -2.31 -6.53
C ILE A 67 12.57 -2.40 -6.10
N GLU A 68 12.85 -2.75 -4.84
CA GLU A 68 14.21 -2.97 -4.33
C GLU A 68 14.91 -4.11 -5.10
N ARG A 69 14.22 -5.23 -5.38
CA ARG A 69 14.76 -6.33 -6.19
C ARG A 69 15.04 -5.92 -7.63
N LEU A 70 14.14 -5.13 -8.24
CA LEU A 70 14.35 -4.63 -9.59
C LEU A 70 15.58 -3.73 -9.66
N PHE A 71 15.71 -2.77 -8.73
CA PHE A 71 16.91 -1.92 -8.67
C PHE A 71 18.20 -2.74 -8.48
N ALA A 72 18.18 -3.74 -7.60
CA ALA A 72 19.31 -4.67 -7.44
C ALA A 72 19.61 -5.47 -8.73
N SER A 73 18.58 -5.84 -9.50
CA SER A 73 18.74 -6.58 -10.77
C SER A 73 19.30 -5.70 -11.90
N PHE A 74 19.18 -4.38 -11.79
CA PHE A 74 19.74 -3.41 -12.73
C PHE A 74 21.10 -2.85 -12.29
N ASP A 75 21.76 -3.44 -11.28
CA ASP A 75 23.00 -2.92 -10.66
C ASP A 75 22.87 -1.47 -10.13
N ILE A 76 21.64 -1.05 -9.79
CA ILE A 76 21.39 0.28 -9.23
C ILE A 76 21.52 0.21 -7.71
N VAL A 77 22.59 0.80 -7.18
CA VAL A 77 22.86 0.89 -5.75
C VAL A 77 21.85 1.84 -5.08
N THR A 78 21.27 1.42 -3.97
CA THR A 78 20.37 2.27 -3.19
C THR A 78 21.15 3.36 -2.44
N ARG A 79 20.48 4.47 -2.09
CA ARG A 79 21.12 5.54 -1.31
C ARG A 79 21.66 5.04 0.03
N ALA A 80 20.94 4.13 0.68
CA ALA A 80 21.34 3.55 1.96
C ALA A 80 22.63 2.72 1.85
N GLU A 81 22.75 1.91 0.78
CA GLU A 81 23.96 1.14 0.51
C GLU A 81 25.16 2.05 0.21
N PHE A 82 24.95 3.12 -0.56
CA PHE A 82 25.96 4.13 -0.82
C PHE A 82 26.46 4.80 0.46
N ASP A 83 25.55 5.29 1.31
CA ASP A 83 25.92 5.96 2.57
C ASP A 83 26.66 5.00 3.52
N MET A 84 26.29 3.71 3.54
CA MET A 84 26.99 2.68 4.31
C MET A 84 28.42 2.46 3.81
N LEU A 85 28.61 2.47 2.48
CA LEU A 85 29.92 2.34 1.85
C LEU A 85 30.78 3.57 2.11
N GLU A 86 30.21 4.77 1.99
CA GLU A 86 30.88 6.04 2.32
C GLU A 86 31.36 6.06 3.78
N LYS A 87 30.51 5.64 4.71
CA LYS A 87 30.86 5.57 6.13
C LYS A 87 32.02 4.61 6.36
N ARG A 88 31.97 3.43 5.76
CA ARG A 88 33.02 2.41 5.88
C ARG A 88 34.35 2.88 5.27
N ILE A 89 34.30 3.64 4.18
CA ILE A 89 35.49 4.28 3.60
C ILE A 89 36.08 5.29 4.59
N LYS A 90 35.26 6.19 5.17
CA LYS A 90 35.74 7.17 6.18
C LYS A 90 36.39 6.49 7.39
N GLU A 91 35.77 5.45 7.93
CA GLU A 91 36.32 4.69 9.05
C GLU A 91 37.69 4.06 8.71
N LEU A 92 37.85 3.55 7.48
CA LEU A 92 39.12 3.00 7.01
C LEU A 92 40.18 4.08 6.78
N GLU A 93 39.80 5.24 6.23
CA GLU A 93 40.69 6.39 6.04
C GLU A 93 41.20 6.94 7.37
N GLU A 94 40.33 7.03 8.38
CA GLU A 94 40.70 7.43 9.74
C GLU A 94 41.65 6.41 10.40
N ALA A 95 41.34 5.12 10.28
CA ALA A 95 42.19 4.06 10.83
C ALA A 95 43.59 4.04 10.18
N LEU A 96 43.69 4.28 8.87
CA LEU A 96 44.98 4.38 8.18
C LEU A 96 45.77 5.61 8.64
N LYS A 97 45.12 6.78 8.77
CA LYS A 97 45.76 7.98 9.33
C LYS A 97 46.35 7.74 10.71
N SER A 98 45.61 7.08 11.60
CA SER A 98 46.10 6.75 12.95
C SER A 98 47.24 5.73 13.00
N ARG A 99 47.56 5.07 11.87
CA ARG A 99 48.59 4.04 11.78
C ARG A 99 49.90 4.57 11.17
N ASP A 100 49.82 5.71 10.48
CA ASP A 100 50.96 6.41 9.88
C ASP A 100 51.47 7.58 10.77
N GLU A 101 50.76 7.91 11.85
CA GLU A 101 51.24 8.73 13.00
C GLU A 101 51.86 7.86 14.10
#